data_AF-A0A0Q9EFP0-F1
#
_entry.id   AF-A0A0Q9EFP0-F1
#
_cell.length_a   1.000
_cell.length_b   1.000
_cell.length_c   1.000
_cell.angle_alpha   90.00
_cell.angle_beta   90.00
_cell.angle_gamma   90.00
#
_symmetry.space_group_name_H-M   'P 1'
#
loop_
_entity.id
_entity.type
_entity.pdbx_description
1 polymer ?
#
loop_
_entity_poly.entity_id
_entity_poly.type
_entity_poly.pdbx_seq_one_letter_code
_entity_poly.pdbx_strand_id
1 'polypeptide(L)'
;MTQRSKTSYVLPALIYVLIVGTAFSADVQPVLVKAFGAEPFGYPVALVVAIAQAVLWLPFVFAIHHFMLIVEQANKDGRSIGRMGLLAYAADVGRRHPQLRRSQVFSIAGLLYFVAICGAWIAYADAKGI
;
A
#
# COMPACT_ATOMS: atom_id res chain seq x y z
N MET A 1 -26.37 -9.65 -8.00
CA MET A 1 -25.07 -9.45 -8.69
C MET A 1 -24.50 -8.13 -8.24
N THR A 2 -23.45 -8.13 -7.42
CA THR A 2 -22.80 -6.92 -6.94
C THR A 2 -22.00 -6.31 -8.09
N GLN A 3 -22.45 -5.17 -8.62
CA GLN A 3 -21.70 -4.39 -9.60
C GLN A 3 -20.38 -3.99 -8.93
N ARG A 4 -19.27 -4.67 -9.25
CA ARG A 4 -17.95 -4.35 -8.69
C ARG A 4 -17.56 -2.96 -9.19
N SER A 5 -17.36 -2.00 -8.28
CA SER A 5 -16.93 -0.67 -8.69
C SER A 5 -15.54 -0.74 -9.31
N LYS A 6 -15.36 -0.09 -10.47
CA LYS A 6 -14.04 0.05 -11.12
C LYS A 6 -13.01 0.69 -10.18
N THR A 7 -13.47 1.50 -9.21
CA THR A 7 -12.63 2.16 -8.21
C THR A 7 -11.80 1.18 -7.38
N SER A 8 -12.32 -0.01 -7.09
CA SER A 8 -11.59 -1.04 -6.34
C SER A 8 -10.35 -1.59 -7.04
N TYR A 9 -10.18 -1.32 -8.35
CA TYR A 9 -9.01 -1.70 -9.13
C TYR A 9 -8.20 -0.49 -9.60
N VAL A 10 -8.88 0.59 -10.00
CA VAL A 10 -8.23 1.79 -10.52
C VAL A 10 -7.41 2.49 -9.45
N LEU A 11 -7.95 2.67 -8.24
CA LEU A 11 -7.23 3.37 -7.18
C LEU A 11 -5.96 2.62 -6.73
N PRO A 12 -5.99 1.31 -6.43
CA PRO A 12 -4.77 0.56 -6.11
C PRO A 12 -3.73 0.61 -7.24
N ALA A 13 -4.16 0.49 -8.50
CA ALA A 13 -3.24 0.55 -9.64
C ALA A 13 -2.56 1.92 -9.77
N LEU A 14 -3.30 3.01 -9.59
CA LEU A 14 -2.75 4.36 -9.60
C LEU A 14 -1.75 4.57 -8.45
N ILE A 15 -2.10 4.13 -7.23
CA ILE A 15 -1.19 4.20 -6.08
C ILE A 15 0.10 3.42 -6.36
N TYR A 16 -0.02 2.22 -6.94
CA TYR A 16 1.14 1.39 -7.28
C TYR A 16 2.08 2.07 -8.28
N VAL A 17 1.54 2.58 -9.38
CA VAL A 17 2.31 3.27 -10.41
C VAL A 17 2.97 4.53 -9.84
N LEU A 18 2.24 5.30 -9.02
CA LEU A 18 2.79 6.49 -8.38
C LEU A 18 3.95 6.15 -7.44
N ILE A 19 3.76 5.16 -6.56
CA ILE A 19 4.82 4.73 -5.63
C ILE A 19 6.07 4.30 -6.40
N VAL A 20 5.94 3.39 -7.36
CA VAL A 20 7.09 2.92 -8.17
C VAL A 20 7.71 4.07 -8.98
N GLY A 21 6.88 4.96 -9.51
CA GLY A 21 7.31 6.13 -10.26
C GLY A 21 8.11 7.13 -9.44
N THR A 22 7.92 7.20 -8.12
CA THR A 22 8.67 8.12 -7.25
C THR A 22 10.18 7.91 -7.32
N ALA A 23 10.63 6.68 -7.62
CA ALA A 23 12.06 6.36 -7.77
C ALA A 23 12.76 7.17 -8.88
N PHE A 24 11.98 7.68 -9.85
CA PHE A 24 12.48 8.49 -10.97
C PHE A 24 12.40 10.00 -10.72
N SER A 25 11.78 10.45 -9.63
CA SER A 25 11.65 11.87 -9.32
C SER A 25 13.02 12.51 -9.05
N ALA A 26 13.27 13.67 -9.64
CA ALA A 26 14.52 14.43 -9.45
C ALA A 26 14.78 14.78 -7.98
N ASP A 27 13.72 14.98 -7.19
CA ASP A 27 13.83 15.29 -5.75
C ASP A 27 14.19 14.05 -4.91
N VAL A 28 13.87 12.86 -5.40
CA VAL A 28 14.06 11.59 -4.68
C VAL A 28 15.42 10.96 -5.01
N GLN A 29 15.90 11.12 -6.25
CA GLN A 29 17.15 10.51 -6.71
C GLN A 29 18.38 10.82 -5.82
N PRO A 30 18.61 12.06 -5.32
CA PRO A 30 19.74 12.34 -4.43
C PRO A 30 19.69 11.51 -3.14
N VAL A 31 18.50 11.30 -2.58
CA VAL A 31 18.28 10.48 -1.39
C VAL A 31 18.59 9.01 -1.69
N LEU A 32 18.14 8.51 -2.85
CA LEU A 32 18.41 7.13 -3.26
C LEU A 32 19.91 6.88 -3.49
N VAL A 33 20.61 7.82 -4.14
CA VAL A 33 22.06 7.75 -4.34
C VAL A 33 22.80 7.73 -2.99
N LYS A 34 22.38 8.57 -2.04
CA LYS A 34 22.95 8.57 -0.68
C LYS A 34 22.68 7.25 0.05
N ALA A 35 21.50 6.66 -0.14
CA ALA A 35 21.08 5.44 0.54
C ALA A 35 21.73 4.15 -0.03
N PHE A 36 21.86 4.05 -1.35
CA PHE A 36 22.20 2.80 -2.05
C PHE A 36 23.40 2.92 -3.01
N GLY A 37 23.96 4.11 -3.18
CA GLY A 37 24.93 4.43 -4.22
C GLY A 37 24.26 4.77 -5.56
N ALA A 38 25.04 5.29 -6.51
CA ALA A 38 24.54 5.66 -7.83
C ALA A 38 24.23 4.45 -8.72
N GLU A 39 25.03 3.38 -8.59
CA GLU A 39 24.96 2.18 -9.40
C GLU A 39 24.95 0.88 -8.58
N PRO A 40 23.92 0.64 -7.75
CA PRO A 40 23.78 -0.63 -7.05
C PRO A 40 23.72 -1.79 -8.04
N PHE A 41 24.54 -2.82 -7.81
CA PHE A 41 24.69 -3.98 -8.72
C PHE A 41 25.10 -3.62 -10.16
N GLY A 42 25.67 -2.43 -10.39
CA GLY A 42 26.06 -1.94 -11.72
C GLY A 42 24.91 -1.39 -12.57
N TYR A 43 23.75 -1.13 -11.97
CA TYR A 43 22.58 -0.55 -12.66
C TYR A 43 22.18 0.78 -12.03
N PRO A 44 21.54 1.71 -12.78
CA PRO A 44 21.07 2.98 -12.24
C PRO A 44 20.18 2.79 -11.02
N VAL A 45 20.47 3.51 -9.93
CA VAL A 45 19.77 3.37 -8.65
C VAL A 45 18.25 3.50 -8.77
N ALA A 46 17.77 4.40 -9.63
CA ALA A 46 16.34 4.58 -9.87
C ALA A 46 15.66 3.30 -10.37
N LEU A 47 16.31 2.54 -11.27
CA LEU A 47 15.76 1.30 -11.81
C LEU A 47 15.75 0.20 -10.75
N VAL A 48 16.86 0.03 -10.02
CA VAL A 48 16.97 -0.99 -8.97
C VAL A 48 15.94 -0.74 -7.88
N VAL A 49 15.80 0.50 -7.43
CA VAL A 49 14.81 0.88 -6.42
C VAL A 49 13.39 0.74 -6.95
N ALA A 50 13.10 1.13 -8.21
CA ALA A 50 11.78 0.95 -8.81
C ALA A 50 11.36 -0.53 -8.85
N ILE A 51 12.28 -1.43 -9.22
CA ILE A 51 12.02 -2.89 -9.22
C ILE A 51 11.79 -3.40 -7.80
N ALA A 52 12.64 -2.99 -6.85
CA ALA A 52 12.47 -3.37 -5.45
C ALA A 52 11.12 -2.88 -4.89
N GLN A 53 10.75 -1.63 -5.18
CA GLN A 53 9.46 -1.06 -4.82
C GLN A 53 8.31 -1.82 -5.47
N ALA A 54 8.40 -2.15 -6.76
CA ALA A 54 7.37 -2.92 -7.45
C ALA A 54 7.10 -4.26 -6.74
N VAL A 55 8.16 -5.00 -6.39
CA VAL A 55 8.04 -6.27 -5.66
C VAL A 55 7.49 -6.07 -4.24
N LEU A 56 8.06 -5.12 -3.49
CA LEU A 56 7.70 -4.89 -2.09
C LEU A 56 6.28 -4.34 -1.93
N TRP A 57 5.79 -3.51 -2.85
CA TRP A 57 4.49 -2.86 -2.74
C TRP A 57 3.33 -3.67 -3.32
N LEU A 58 3.60 -4.71 -4.10
CA LEU A 58 2.56 -5.56 -4.69
C LEU A 58 1.60 -6.17 -3.65
N PRO A 59 2.05 -6.73 -2.51
CA PRO A 59 1.15 -7.20 -1.45
C PRO A 59 0.26 -6.10 -0.87
N PHE A 60 0.80 -4.88 -0.75
CA PHE A 60 0.04 -3.73 -0.21
C PHE A 60 -1.07 -3.28 -1.17
N VAL A 61 -0.81 -3.25 -2.47
CA VAL A 61 -1.82 -2.93 -3.50
C VAL A 61 -2.98 -3.91 -3.44
N PHE A 62 -2.67 -5.20 -3.28
CA PHE A 62 -3.68 -6.23 -3.09
C PHE A 62 -4.53 -6.00 -1.83
N ALA A 63 -3.90 -5.56 -0.74
CA ALA A 63 -4.61 -5.19 0.48
C ALA A 63 -5.52 -3.96 0.32
N ILE A 64 -5.08 -2.94 -0.45
CA ILE A 64 -5.91 -1.77 -0.79
C ILE A 64 -7.14 -2.21 -1.58
N HIS A 65 -6.99 -3.11 -2.55
CA HIS A 65 -8.15 -3.66 -3.28
C HIS A 65 -9.19 -4.26 -2.33
N HIS A 66 -8.76 -5.11 -1.39
CA HIS A 66 -9.64 -5.70 -0.39
C HIS A 66 -10.23 -4.66 0.56
N PHE A 67 -9.48 -3.61 0.89
CA PHE A 67 -9.96 -2.51 1.72
C PHE A 67 -11.07 -1.72 1.00
N MET A 68 -10.93 -1.49 -0.30
CA MET A 68 -11.97 -0.83 -1.10
C MET A 68 -13.27 -1.65 -1.15
N LEU A 69 -13.20 -2.97 -1.19
CA LEU A 69 -14.40 -3.82 -1.09
C LEU A 69 -15.12 -3.65 0.26
N ILE A 70 -14.36 -3.48 1.34
CA ILE A 70 -14.91 -3.21 2.68
C ILE A 70 -15.53 -1.81 2.73
N VAL A 71 -14.89 -0.80 2.16
CA VAL A 71 -15.42 0.57 2.03
C VAL A 71 -16.74 0.58 1.26
N GLU A 72 -16.81 -0.14 0.14
CA GLU A 72 -18.05 -0.26 -0.63
C GLU A 72 -19.18 -0.91 0.18
N GLN A 73 -18.88 -1.92 1.00
CA GLN A 73 -19.86 -2.51 1.89
C GLN A 73 -20.28 -1.52 3.00
N ALA A 74 -19.34 -0.79 3.59
CA ALA A 74 -19.63 0.22 4.61
C ALA A 74 -20.60 1.30 4.08
N ASN A 75 -20.38 1.74 2.83
CA ASN A 75 -21.26 2.69 2.16
C ASN A 75 -22.66 2.11 1.90
N LYS A 76 -22.76 0.83 1.50
CA LYS A 76 -24.05 0.13 1.34
C LYS A 76 -24.81 -0.03 2.65
N ASP A 77 -24.08 -0.23 3.74
CA ASP A 77 -24.64 -0.30 5.09
C ASP A 77 -25.06 1.09 5.63
N GLY A 78 -25.01 2.15 4.79
CA GLY A 78 -25.41 3.50 5.14
C GLY A 78 -24.49 4.20 6.13
N ARG A 79 -23.28 3.65 6.36
CA ARG A 79 -22.34 4.21 7.32
C ARG A 79 -21.45 5.23 6.62
N SER A 80 -21.74 6.52 6.83
CA SER A 80 -20.77 7.59 6.59
C SER A 80 -19.71 7.50 7.69
N ILE A 81 -18.58 6.86 7.40
CA ILE A 81 -17.56 6.63 8.42
C ILE A 81 -16.35 7.52 8.21
N GLY A 82 -16.07 8.35 9.20
CA GLY A 82 -14.77 9.01 9.33
C GLY A 82 -13.64 7.98 9.41
N ARG A 83 -12.39 8.42 9.20
CA ARG A 83 -11.20 7.56 9.07
C ARG A 83 -11.10 6.47 10.17
N MET A 84 -11.31 6.86 11.43
CA MET A 84 -11.24 5.94 12.57
C MET A 84 -12.36 4.90 12.58
N GLY A 85 -13.58 5.30 12.26
CA GLY A 85 -14.67 4.33 12.24
C GLY A 85 -14.59 3.39 11.04
N LEU A 86 -13.95 3.79 9.92
CA LEU A 86 -13.74 2.90 8.79
C LEU A 86 -12.76 1.78 9.14
N LEU A 87 -11.71 2.10 9.91
CA LEU A 87 -10.78 1.10 10.46
C LEU A 87 -11.49 0.17 11.45
N ALA A 88 -12.31 0.72 12.36
CA ALA A 88 -13.12 -0.07 13.28
C ALA A 88 -14.13 -0.97 12.55
N TYR A 89 -14.73 -0.48 11.46
CA TYR A 89 -15.63 -1.26 10.61
C TYR A 89 -14.86 -2.39 9.92
N ALA A 90 -13.70 -2.12 9.33
CA ALA A 90 -12.86 -3.13 8.69
C ALA A 90 -12.41 -4.23 9.67
N ALA A 91 -12.20 -3.90 10.94
CA ALA A 91 -11.84 -4.86 11.98
C ALA A 91 -12.99 -5.81 12.40
N ASP A 92 -14.25 -5.46 12.11
CA ASP A 92 -15.42 -6.25 12.54
C ASP A 92 -16.31 -6.72 11.37
N VAL A 93 -16.03 -6.27 10.14
CA VAL A 93 -16.87 -6.53 8.96
C VAL A 93 -17.07 -8.03 8.70
N GLY A 94 -16.06 -8.87 8.93
CA GLY A 94 -16.15 -10.32 8.71
C GLY A 94 -17.02 -11.07 9.71
N ARG A 95 -17.42 -10.45 10.83
CA ARG A 95 -18.45 -11.02 11.71
C ARG A 95 -19.86 -10.75 11.18
N ARG A 96 -20.09 -9.57 10.60
CA ARG A 96 -21.40 -9.15 10.07
C ARG A 96 -21.65 -9.64 8.65
N HIS A 97 -20.59 -9.70 7.85
CA HIS A 97 -20.58 -10.09 6.44
C HIS A 97 -19.53 -11.19 6.22
N PRO A 98 -19.85 -12.48 6.47
CA PRO A 98 -18.88 -13.57 6.40
C PRO A 98 -18.12 -13.67 5.07
N GLN A 99 -18.76 -13.27 3.96
CA GLN A 99 -18.17 -13.19 2.62
C GLN A 99 -16.99 -12.21 2.53
N LEU A 100 -16.87 -11.26 3.46
CA LEU A 100 -15.78 -10.28 3.54
C LEU A 100 -14.67 -10.67 4.52
N ARG A 101 -14.76 -11.82 5.23
CA ARG A 101 -13.69 -12.27 6.15
C ARG A 101 -12.33 -12.33 5.50
N ARG A 102 -12.26 -12.87 4.27
CA ARG A 102 -11.01 -12.95 3.51
C ARG A 102 -10.46 -11.55 3.22
N SER A 103 -11.32 -10.61 2.81
CA SER A 103 -10.93 -9.22 2.58
C SER A 103 -10.44 -8.55 3.85
N GLN A 104 -11.11 -8.78 4.98
CA GLN A 104 -10.68 -8.26 6.28
C GLN A 104 -9.26 -8.73 6.63
N VAL A 105 -8.97 -10.02 6.49
CA VAL A 105 -7.64 -10.57 6.77
C VAL A 105 -6.58 -9.91 5.88
N PHE A 106 -6.83 -9.81 4.56
CA PHE A 106 -5.87 -9.16 3.66
C PHE A 106 -5.68 -7.68 3.94
N SER A 107 -6.73 -6.94 4.27
CA SER A 107 -6.63 -5.53 4.61
C SER A 107 -5.82 -5.30 5.90
N ILE A 108 -6.06 -6.11 6.94
CA ILE A 108 -5.31 -6.02 8.20
C ILE A 108 -3.86 -6.45 8.00
N ALA A 109 -3.64 -7.59 7.34
CA ALA A 109 -2.28 -8.07 7.05
C ALA A 109 -1.49 -7.08 6.20
N GLY A 110 -2.14 -6.47 5.19
CA GLY A 110 -1.50 -5.44 4.37
C GLY A 110 -1.18 -4.16 5.12
N LEU A 111 -2.02 -3.74 6.07
CA LEU A 111 -1.72 -2.60 6.95
C LEU A 111 -0.51 -2.91 7.84
N LEU A 112 -0.46 -4.10 8.45
CA LEU A 112 0.69 -4.51 9.26
C LEU A 112 1.98 -4.59 8.43
N TYR A 113 1.87 -5.14 7.22
CA TYR A 113 2.99 -5.21 6.27
C TYR A 113 3.48 -3.81 5.85
N PHE A 114 2.57 -2.88 5.57
CA PHE A 114 2.90 -1.48 5.30
C PHE A 114 3.66 -0.83 6.45
N VAL A 115 3.14 -0.97 7.67
CA VAL A 115 3.80 -0.43 8.87
C VAL A 115 5.19 -1.03 9.04
N ALA A 116 5.35 -2.33 8.80
CA ALA A 116 6.66 -2.99 8.87
C ALA A 116 7.65 -2.47 7.82
N ILE A 117 7.23 -2.29 6.56
CA ILE A 117 8.07 -1.70 5.50
C ILE A 117 8.48 -0.28 5.87
N CYS A 118 7.54 0.56 6.28
CA CYS A 118 7.83 1.94 6.67
C CYS A 118 8.79 1.97 7.86
N GLY A 119 8.57 1.13 8.88
CA GLY A 119 9.46 1.01 10.03
C GLY A 119 10.87 0.57 9.63
N ALA A 120 11.00 -0.42 8.75
CA ALA A 120 12.28 -0.88 8.24
C ALA A 120 13.03 0.23 7.46
N TRP A 121 12.32 0.99 6.63
CA TRP A 121 12.90 2.12 5.92
C TRP A 121 13.36 3.23 6.87
N ILE A 122 12.53 3.61 7.84
CA ILE A 122 12.87 4.64 8.84
C ILE A 122 14.11 4.23 9.63
N ALA A 123 14.16 3.00 10.13
CA ALA A 123 15.32 2.50 10.87
C ALA A 123 16.59 2.47 10.01
N TYR A 124 16.47 2.12 8.73
CA TYR A 124 17.60 2.14 7.79
C TYR A 124 18.09 3.57 7.50
N ALA A 125 17.15 4.50 7.25
CA ALA A 125 17.46 5.90 6.97
C ALA A 125 18.16 6.56 8.18
N ASP A 126 17.66 6.32 9.38
CA ASP A 126 18.26 6.79 10.63
C ASP A 126 19.71 6.26 10.79
N ALA A 127 19.91 4.95 10.58
CA ALA A 127 21.25 4.34 10.62
C ALA A 127 22.23 4.88 9.55
N LYS A 128 21.71 5.46 8.47
CA LYS A 128 22.48 6.10 7.39
C LYS A 128 22.59 7.62 7.52
N GLY A 129 21.95 8.22 8.53
CA GLY A 129 21.88 9.67 8.71
C GLY A 129 21.22 10.38 7.53
N ILE A 130 20.14 9.79 7.00
CA ILE A 130 19.35 10.29 5.86
C ILE A 130 18.04 10.88 6.38
#